data_AF-A0A957U2T2-F1
#
_entry.id   AF-A0A957U2T2-F1
#
_cell.length_a   1.000
_cell.length_b   1.000
_cell.length_c   1.000
_cell.angle_alpha   90.00
_cell.angle_beta   90.00
_cell.angle_gamma   90.00
#
_symmetry.space_group_name_H-M   'P 1'
#
loop_
_entity.id
_entity.type
_entity.pdbx_description
1 polymer ?
#
loop_
_entity_poly.entity_id
_entity_poly.type
_entity_poly.pdbx_seq_one_letter_code
_entity_poly.pdbx_strand_id
1 'polypeptide(L)'
;MLENSANSSTREGQTQRKWPQARRQRHGAMWRSFLLTGVLMVAALVATASPAHAQEADLSLNGAEQVGASLAGVTTPDRVAATTITVDTSEDLTPDSLTKTCGFNSGIFNAATDGCTLRRAMLEVSARPASDGPFQIVFNLASDDPNRDLEVAGTWTLPMEAALELTTPTILDKSGNVLIDGDSQPGIRTDGPGIIIVNDDSLEVHSTDNVIRNLAFKGGGAIFLHEDRNTVEGIWMGLSDDGQEIAFRDPSDPKRMAGGGIVALSNENIIRNNIISGAFSRAISLDGGDDNLVEFNNVGTRADGTVPEVPEAIKCLRNFSFDPTNWYGGWGIQTSGSTNTIRSNRIAGLHILQSENDTPPMAIEIFGEFHLVEGNEIGYTSDNKVVGVCGQGIKVSGHDTQILGNLIVEARAGFESNAGGADEGSILAGDTSPLFGQITIRRNIVVFGPDRLYAFGAGIKDALRFFEPAAITSISSTTINGTSGADSPCPNCIIDLYLDDQDQAQEAYSYLGATTADSDGNWSFALDEALDPNRGVRTMSTSTTSGVIGTFGGGTTSKMSKLYYPMSEVTIEGPTTAAVGETMKFTMTVLPFSATKPLEFSVDITDSDAPLTTSNTT
;
A
#
# COMPACT_ATOMS: atom_id res chain seq x y z
N MET A 1 -22.53 37.16 -48.22
CA MET A 1 -23.64 36.30 -47.78
C MET A 1 -23.05 35.46 -46.66
N LEU A 2 -22.96 35.92 -45.40
CA LEU A 2 -24.01 36.20 -44.39
C LEU A 2 -24.97 34.99 -44.31
N GLU A 3 -25.15 34.29 -43.18
CA GLU A 3 -25.45 34.80 -41.84
C GLU A 3 -24.96 33.91 -40.67
N ASN A 4 -24.74 34.59 -39.55
CA ASN A 4 -24.65 34.07 -38.18
C ASN A 4 -26.02 33.57 -37.68
N SER A 5 -26.03 32.60 -36.77
CA SER A 5 -26.96 32.66 -35.64
C SER A 5 -26.34 32.03 -34.39
N ALA A 6 -26.25 32.84 -33.35
CA ALA A 6 -25.99 32.45 -31.98
C ALA A 6 -27.31 32.01 -31.33
N ASN A 7 -27.25 31.07 -30.39
CA ASN A 7 -28.24 31.05 -29.32
C ASN A 7 -27.64 30.58 -27.99
N SER A 8 -27.86 31.43 -27.00
CA SER A 8 -27.46 31.35 -25.60
C SER A 8 -28.52 30.67 -24.73
N SER A 9 -28.18 30.48 -23.45
CA SER A 9 -29.03 30.13 -22.28
C SER A 9 -28.91 28.65 -21.89
N THR A 10 -28.70 28.24 -20.64
CA THR A 10 -28.76 28.90 -19.32
C THR A 10 -27.79 28.20 -18.36
N ARG A 11 -27.01 28.98 -17.60
CA ARG A 11 -26.25 28.51 -16.43
C ARG A 11 -27.21 28.33 -15.26
N GLU A 12 -27.41 27.10 -14.80
CA GLU A 12 -27.93 26.81 -13.46
C GLU A 12 -26.78 26.75 -12.46
N GLY A 13 -26.95 27.46 -11.34
CA GLY A 13 -25.95 27.66 -10.33
C GLY A 13 -25.75 26.41 -9.46
N GLN A 14 -24.53 25.90 -9.43
CA GLN A 14 -24.08 25.04 -8.36
C GLN A 14 -23.89 25.89 -7.09
N THR A 15 -24.79 25.66 -6.13
CA THR A 15 -24.67 26.14 -4.76
C THR A 15 -23.61 25.32 -4.06
N GLN A 16 -22.45 25.93 -3.77
CA GLN A 16 -21.47 25.37 -2.85
C GLN A 16 -22.11 25.26 -1.47
N ARG A 17 -22.42 24.03 -1.04
CA ARG A 17 -22.75 23.72 0.35
C ARG A 17 -21.47 23.78 1.17
N LYS A 18 -21.29 24.88 1.91
CA LYS A 18 -20.33 24.95 3.01
C LYS A 18 -20.79 24.03 4.13
N TRP A 19 -20.01 23.00 4.41
CA TRP A 19 -20.17 22.17 5.61
C TRP A 19 -19.74 22.97 6.86
N PRO A 20 -20.50 22.92 7.96
CA PRO A 20 -20.15 23.62 9.18
C PRO A 20 -19.05 22.87 9.94
N GLN A 21 -17.92 23.54 10.18
CA GLN A 21 -16.93 23.13 11.17
C GLN A 21 -17.57 23.12 12.56
N ALA A 22 -17.69 21.94 13.17
CA ALA A 22 -18.16 21.81 14.53
C ALA A 22 -17.17 21.04 15.42
N ARG A 23 -16.61 21.80 16.38
CA ARG A 23 -16.20 21.41 17.74
C ARG A 23 -15.12 20.32 17.94
N ARG A 24 -13.87 20.78 17.98
CA ARG A 24 -12.81 20.22 18.84
C ARG A 24 -13.07 20.58 20.31
N GLN A 25 -13.19 19.60 21.21
CA GLN A 25 -12.72 19.70 22.60
C GLN A 25 -12.50 18.32 23.25
N ARG A 26 -11.24 18.12 23.68
CA ARG A 26 -10.74 17.39 24.86
C ARG A 26 -10.95 15.87 24.91
N HIS A 27 -9.84 15.13 24.97
CA HIS A 27 -9.29 14.34 26.10
C HIS A 27 -7.88 13.90 25.61
N GLY A 28 -6.78 13.88 26.34
CA GLY A 28 -6.53 13.65 27.75
C GLY A 28 -5.41 12.61 27.81
N ALA A 29 -4.18 13.06 28.06
CA ALA A 29 -2.98 12.23 28.11
C ALA A 29 -3.09 11.05 29.09
N MET A 30 -2.55 9.88 28.70
CA MET A 30 -2.03 8.94 29.69
C MET A 30 -0.91 8.06 29.12
N TRP A 31 0.28 8.25 29.68
CA TRP A 31 1.43 7.36 29.65
C TRP A 31 1.11 5.99 30.23
N ARG A 32 1.78 4.92 29.74
CA ARG A 32 2.65 4.06 30.58
C ARG A 32 3.47 3.06 29.77
N SER A 33 4.75 3.03 30.12
CA SER A 33 5.80 2.11 29.70
C SER A 33 5.56 0.67 30.14
N PHE A 34 6.00 -0.29 29.32
CA PHE A 34 6.44 -1.60 29.80
C PHE A 34 7.80 -1.95 29.20
N LEU A 35 8.78 -2.07 30.10
CA LEU A 35 10.10 -2.66 29.90
C LEU A 35 9.96 -4.15 30.19
N LEU A 36 10.33 -5.02 29.25
CA LEU A 36 10.63 -6.41 29.56
C LEU A 36 11.93 -6.82 28.86
N THR A 37 12.96 -7.05 29.67
CA THR A 37 14.27 -7.56 29.27
C THR A 37 14.20 -9.08 29.25
N GLY A 38 14.45 -9.69 28.09
CA GLY A 38 14.59 -11.14 27.94
C GLY A 38 15.90 -11.45 27.21
N VAL A 39 16.89 -11.94 27.97
CA VAL A 39 18.17 -12.43 27.44
C VAL A 39 18.00 -13.88 27.02
N LEU A 40 18.28 -14.21 25.75
CA LEU A 40 18.46 -15.59 25.30
C LEU A 40 19.84 -15.73 24.63
N MET A 41 20.70 -16.56 25.23
CA MET A 41 21.93 -17.05 24.61
C MET A 41 21.59 -18.18 23.64
N VAL A 42 22.08 -18.13 22.40
CA VAL A 42 22.21 -19.31 21.53
C VAL A 42 23.63 -19.37 20.98
N ALA A 43 24.21 -20.56 21.07
CA ALA A 43 25.58 -20.89 20.70
C ALA A 43 25.77 -20.98 19.18
N ALA A 44 26.91 -20.48 18.70
CA ALA A 44 27.34 -20.57 17.31
C ALA A 44 27.87 -21.98 16.97
N LEU A 45 27.40 -22.55 15.86
CA LEU A 45 28.05 -23.66 15.17
C LEU A 45 28.58 -23.13 13.83
N VAL A 46 29.90 -23.17 13.65
CA VAL A 46 30.59 -22.75 12.42
C VAL A 46 30.56 -23.89 11.41
N ALA A 47 30.00 -23.66 10.23
CA ALA A 47 30.17 -24.52 9.07
C ALA A 47 30.65 -23.66 7.88
N THR A 48 31.85 -23.97 7.40
CA THR A 48 32.50 -23.35 6.24
C THR A 48 32.08 -24.05 4.95
N ALA A 49 31.55 -23.32 3.97
CA ALA A 49 31.72 -23.64 2.54
C ALA A 49 31.26 -22.49 1.61
N SER A 50 32.13 -22.13 0.66
CA SER A 50 31.83 -21.51 -0.64
C SER A 50 31.95 -22.60 -1.73
N PRO A 51 31.41 -22.49 -2.97
CA PRO A 51 31.34 -21.26 -3.78
C PRO A 51 30.08 -21.00 -4.65
N ALA A 52 29.90 -19.71 -4.98
CA ALA A 52 29.33 -19.12 -6.20
C ALA A 52 28.11 -19.80 -6.85
N HIS A 53 26.92 -19.38 -6.44
CA HIS A 53 25.69 -19.34 -7.25
C HIS A 53 25.06 -17.96 -7.05
N ALA A 54 24.40 -17.43 -8.09
CA ALA A 54 23.58 -16.23 -8.00
C ALA A 54 22.59 -16.40 -6.85
N GLN A 55 22.88 -15.76 -5.74
CA GLN A 55 22.09 -15.82 -4.54
C GLN A 55 20.95 -14.84 -4.78
N GLU A 56 19.79 -15.35 -5.21
CA GLU A 56 18.53 -14.67 -4.94
C GLU A 56 18.59 -14.32 -3.46
N ALA A 57 18.75 -13.04 -3.14
CA ALA A 57 18.70 -12.65 -1.75
C ALA A 57 17.36 -13.13 -1.24
N ASP A 58 17.42 -13.85 -0.14
CA ASP A 58 16.27 -14.15 0.68
C ASP A 58 15.68 -12.79 1.09
N LEU A 59 14.75 -12.28 0.26
CA LEU A 59 14.03 -11.02 0.45
C LEU A 59 13.01 -11.15 1.60
N SER A 60 13.11 -12.19 2.44
CA SER A 60 12.38 -12.26 3.68
C SER A 60 12.72 -11.05 4.53
N LEU A 61 11.73 -10.18 4.70
CA LEU A 61 11.64 -9.33 5.86
C LEU A 61 11.61 -10.27 7.08
N ASN A 62 12.78 -10.63 7.60
CA ASN A 62 12.96 -11.54 8.75
C ASN A 62 12.21 -11.08 10.02
N GLY A 63 11.53 -9.92 10.00
CA GLY A 63 10.61 -9.46 11.03
C GLY A 63 9.12 -9.35 10.63
N ALA A 64 8.74 -9.35 9.35
CA ALA A 64 7.34 -9.21 8.92
C ALA A 64 6.63 -10.56 8.76
N GLU A 65 7.35 -11.58 8.28
CA GLU A 65 6.79 -12.90 7.96
C GLU A 65 6.24 -13.62 9.21
N GLN A 66 6.85 -13.42 10.39
CA GLN A 66 6.35 -14.00 11.64
C GLN A 66 5.09 -13.32 12.20
N VAL A 67 4.78 -12.09 11.79
CA VAL A 67 3.58 -11.37 12.28
C VAL A 67 2.38 -11.63 11.37
N GLY A 68 2.60 -11.76 10.06
CA GLY A 68 1.54 -11.99 9.06
C GLY A 68 0.85 -13.35 9.18
N ALA A 69 1.60 -14.45 9.31
CA ALA A 69 1.00 -15.80 9.40
C ALA A 69 0.24 -16.06 10.72
N SER A 70 0.55 -15.31 11.78
CA SER A 70 -0.07 -15.44 13.10
C SER A 70 -1.40 -14.68 13.21
N LEU A 71 -1.64 -13.67 12.37
CA LEU A 71 -2.82 -12.79 12.45
C LEU A 71 -3.89 -13.05 11.39
N ALA A 72 -3.62 -13.90 10.40
CA ALA A 72 -4.59 -14.36 9.38
C ALA A 72 -5.82 -15.13 9.95
N GLY A 73 -5.99 -15.17 11.27
CA GLY A 73 -7.13 -15.78 11.97
C GLY A 73 -7.80 -14.86 13.00
N VAL A 74 -7.48 -13.57 13.07
CA VAL A 74 -8.20 -12.64 13.95
C VAL A 74 -9.53 -12.28 13.28
N THR A 75 -10.56 -13.10 13.50
CA THR A 75 -11.93 -12.79 13.11
C THR A 75 -12.60 -11.90 14.15
N THR A 76 -13.62 -11.15 13.72
CA THR A 76 -14.41 -10.35 14.67
C THR A 76 -15.19 -11.34 15.54
N PRO A 77 -15.10 -11.27 16.88
CA PRO A 77 -15.80 -12.22 17.73
C PRO A 77 -17.31 -12.11 17.50
N ASP A 78 -17.95 -13.27 17.38
CA ASP A 78 -19.38 -13.36 17.17
C ASP A 78 -20.12 -12.69 18.34
N ARG A 79 -21.00 -11.75 17.98
CA ARG A 79 -21.95 -11.20 18.93
C ARG A 79 -23.10 -12.19 19.09
N VAL A 80 -23.55 -12.40 20.32
CA VAL A 80 -24.77 -13.20 20.56
C VAL A 80 -25.96 -12.42 19.97
N ALA A 81 -26.50 -12.91 18.87
CA ALA A 81 -27.65 -12.31 18.22
C ALA A 81 -28.90 -12.46 19.10
N ALA A 82 -29.65 -11.37 19.25
CA ALA A 82 -30.98 -11.41 19.85
C ALA A 82 -32.01 -11.97 18.85
N THR A 83 -31.81 -11.67 17.57
CA THR A 83 -32.65 -12.14 16.47
C THR A 83 -31.79 -12.75 15.37
N THR A 84 -32.11 -14.00 14.99
CA THR A 84 -31.52 -14.68 13.83
C THR A 84 -32.55 -14.77 12.71
N ILE A 85 -32.16 -14.38 11.50
CA ILE A 85 -32.97 -14.45 10.28
C ILE A 85 -32.25 -15.42 9.34
N THR A 86 -32.96 -16.43 8.86
CA THR A 86 -32.38 -17.52 8.06
C THR A 86 -32.79 -17.40 6.61
N VAL A 87 -31.82 -17.17 5.73
CA VAL A 87 -31.96 -17.26 4.27
C VAL A 87 -32.02 -18.74 3.89
N ASP A 88 -33.12 -19.15 3.24
CA ASP A 88 -33.42 -20.57 2.96
C ASP A 88 -33.63 -20.87 1.46
N THR A 89 -33.56 -19.84 0.61
CA THR A 89 -33.58 -19.98 -0.85
C THR A 89 -32.54 -19.05 -1.49
N SER A 90 -31.88 -19.56 -2.54
CA SER A 90 -30.91 -18.79 -3.33
C SER A 90 -31.57 -17.86 -4.36
N GLU A 91 -32.86 -18.07 -4.66
CA GLU A 91 -33.61 -17.25 -5.63
C GLU A 91 -33.87 -15.83 -5.09
N ASP A 92 -33.89 -14.82 -5.97
CA ASP A 92 -34.32 -13.45 -5.63
C ASP A 92 -35.82 -13.27 -5.84
N LEU A 93 -36.61 -13.99 -5.04
CA LEU A 93 -38.06 -13.95 -5.09
C LEU A 93 -38.62 -12.54 -4.85
N THR A 94 -39.44 -12.08 -5.79
CA THR A 94 -40.10 -10.76 -5.78
C THR A 94 -39.13 -9.59 -5.57
N PRO A 95 -38.17 -9.37 -6.49
CA PRO A 95 -37.07 -8.42 -6.28
C PRO A 95 -37.57 -6.97 -6.13
N ASP A 96 -38.72 -6.65 -6.74
CA ASP A 96 -39.37 -5.34 -6.65
C ASP A 96 -40.12 -5.09 -5.33
N SER A 97 -40.19 -6.07 -4.43
CA SER A 97 -41.01 -5.95 -3.22
C SER A 97 -40.31 -5.21 -2.09
N LEU A 98 -40.80 -4.02 -1.76
CA LEU A 98 -40.31 -3.21 -0.63
C LEU A 98 -40.96 -3.56 0.72
N THR A 99 -41.81 -4.59 0.79
CA THR A 99 -42.61 -4.91 1.99
C THR A 99 -42.60 -6.38 2.40
N LYS A 100 -41.95 -7.25 1.61
CA LYS A 100 -41.89 -8.69 1.87
C LYS A 100 -40.65 -9.04 2.69
N THR A 101 -40.86 -9.47 3.91
CA THR A 101 -39.82 -9.90 4.86
C THR A 101 -39.78 -11.43 4.94
N CYS A 102 -38.85 -12.00 5.71
CA CYS A 102 -38.75 -13.46 5.86
C CYS A 102 -39.77 -14.03 6.85
N GLY A 103 -39.92 -13.41 8.01
CA GLY A 103 -40.83 -13.82 9.09
C GLY A 103 -41.46 -12.67 9.86
N PHE A 104 -41.00 -11.42 9.67
CA PHE A 104 -41.55 -10.26 10.38
C PHE A 104 -42.88 -9.78 9.79
N ASN A 105 -43.94 -9.73 10.59
CA ASN A 105 -45.26 -9.28 10.15
C ASN A 105 -45.78 -8.14 11.04
N SER A 106 -45.64 -6.89 10.57
CA SER A 106 -46.06 -5.70 11.31
C SER A 106 -46.21 -4.48 10.40
N GLY A 107 -47.23 -3.66 10.63
CA GLY A 107 -47.48 -2.44 9.86
C GLY A 107 -47.72 -2.75 8.38
N ILE A 108 -46.85 -2.23 7.50
CA ILE A 108 -46.89 -2.49 6.06
C ILE A 108 -46.08 -3.73 5.64
N PHE A 109 -45.27 -4.28 6.55
CA PHE A 109 -44.40 -5.42 6.28
C PHE A 109 -45.15 -6.73 6.50
N ASN A 110 -45.04 -7.63 5.54
CA ASN A 110 -45.71 -8.92 5.56
C ASN A 110 -44.69 -10.03 5.32
N ALA A 111 -44.70 -11.04 6.19
CA ALA A 111 -43.88 -12.23 6.02
C ALA A 111 -44.19 -12.93 4.69
N ALA A 112 -43.13 -13.36 4.01
CA ALA A 112 -43.20 -14.19 2.83
C ALA A 112 -43.66 -15.62 3.17
N THR A 113 -44.23 -16.31 2.19
CA THR A 113 -44.67 -17.72 2.32
C THR A 113 -43.99 -18.66 1.34
N ASP A 114 -43.18 -18.10 0.46
CA ASP A 114 -42.48 -18.70 -0.68
C ASP A 114 -40.97 -18.84 -0.44
N GLY A 115 -40.46 -18.40 0.73
CA GLY A 115 -39.05 -18.50 1.14
C GLY A 115 -38.48 -17.18 1.66
N CYS A 116 -37.33 -17.25 2.32
CA CYS A 116 -36.52 -16.14 2.78
C CYS A 116 -35.28 -15.98 1.88
N THR A 117 -35.27 -14.92 1.09
CA THR A 117 -34.12 -14.51 0.27
C THR A 117 -33.21 -13.58 1.07
N LEU A 118 -31.97 -13.38 0.63
CA LEU A 118 -31.05 -12.41 1.25
C LEU A 118 -31.65 -10.99 1.31
N ARG A 119 -32.25 -10.53 0.21
CA ARG A 119 -32.92 -9.22 0.13
C ARG A 119 -34.04 -9.09 1.17
N ARG A 120 -34.87 -10.11 1.32
CA ARG A 120 -35.95 -10.14 2.31
C ARG A 120 -35.42 -10.16 3.74
N ALA A 121 -34.29 -10.82 3.98
CA ALA A 121 -33.64 -10.85 5.29
C ALA A 121 -33.09 -9.46 5.67
N MET A 122 -32.43 -8.77 4.74
CA MET A 122 -31.95 -7.40 4.93
C MET A 122 -33.09 -6.39 5.12
N LEU A 123 -34.17 -6.54 4.35
CA LEU A 123 -35.38 -5.74 4.52
C LEU A 123 -36.03 -5.99 5.90
N GLU A 124 -36.03 -7.24 6.37
CA GLU A 124 -36.55 -7.58 7.69
C GLU A 124 -35.76 -6.91 8.82
N VAL A 125 -34.43 -6.93 8.75
CA VAL A 125 -33.58 -6.18 9.68
C VAL A 125 -33.97 -4.70 9.66
N SER A 126 -34.12 -4.13 8.47
CA SER A 126 -34.51 -2.72 8.28
C SER A 126 -35.93 -2.40 8.78
N ALA A 127 -36.81 -3.39 8.87
CA ALA A 127 -38.20 -3.24 9.29
C ALA A 127 -38.41 -3.43 10.81
N ARG A 128 -37.53 -4.18 11.47
CA ARG A 128 -37.63 -4.50 12.90
C ARG A 128 -37.19 -3.34 13.78
N PRO A 129 -37.81 -3.13 14.96
CA PRO A 129 -37.34 -2.12 15.89
C PRO A 129 -35.94 -2.46 16.40
N ALA A 130 -35.11 -1.45 16.68
CA ALA A 130 -33.74 -1.63 17.16
C ALA A 130 -33.63 -2.48 18.46
N SER A 131 -34.72 -2.53 19.25
CA SER A 131 -34.81 -3.39 20.44
C SER A 131 -34.77 -4.90 20.15
N ASP A 132 -34.99 -5.30 18.90
CA ASP A 132 -34.89 -6.70 18.45
C ASP A 132 -33.45 -7.09 18.10
N GLY A 133 -32.54 -6.12 17.97
CA GLY A 133 -31.12 -6.35 17.69
C GLY A 133 -30.31 -6.71 18.95
N PRO A 134 -29.06 -7.19 18.82
CA PRO A 134 -28.30 -7.40 17.57
C PRO A 134 -28.91 -8.47 16.65
N PHE A 135 -28.74 -8.29 15.34
CA PHE A 135 -29.29 -9.17 14.32
C PHE A 135 -28.19 -10.06 13.72
N GLN A 136 -28.57 -11.27 13.32
CA GLN A 136 -27.72 -12.14 12.53
C GLN A 136 -28.50 -12.70 11.33
N ILE A 137 -27.97 -12.49 10.14
CA ILE A 137 -28.43 -13.13 8.91
C ILE A 137 -27.56 -14.36 8.69
N VAL A 138 -28.19 -15.53 8.70
CA VAL A 138 -27.54 -16.82 8.46
C VAL A 138 -28.12 -17.50 7.23
N PHE A 139 -27.35 -18.40 6.64
CA PHE A 139 -27.74 -19.17 5.46
C PHE A 139 -28.03 -20.63 5.85
N ASN A 140 -29.12 -21.18 5.33
CA ASN A 140 -29.47 -22.59 5.45
C ASN A 140 -30.17 -23.05 4.16
N LEU A 141 -29.47 -22.85 3.04
CA LEU A 141 -29.88 -23.23 1.70
C LEU A 141 -29.86 -24.75 1.57
N ALA A 142 -30.84 -25.29 0.86
CA ALA A 142 -31.02 -26.73 0.71
C ALA A 142 -29.88 -27.36 -0.11
N SER A 143 -29.59 -28.64 0.14
CA SER A 143 -28.58 -29.39 -0.62
C SER A 143 -29.01 -29.72 -2.06
N ASP A 144 -30.32 -29.62 -2.34
CA ASP A 144 -30.94 -29.75 -3.66
C ASP A 144 -31.36 -28.39 -4.25
N ASP A 145 -30.88 -27.28 -3.67
CA ASP A 145 -31.08 -25.94 -4.22
C ASP A 145 -30.53 -25.86 -5.66
N PRO A 146 -31.31 -25.30 -6.62
CA PRO A 146 -30.93 -25.30 -8.03
C PRO A 146 -29.66 -24.47 -8.33
N ASN A 147 -29.28 -23.55 -7.46
CA ASN A 147 -28.08 -22.73 -7.61
C ASN A 147 -26.90 -23.22 -6.78
N ARG A 148 -26.97 -24.46 -6.27
CA ARG A 148 -25.85 -25.13 -5.61
C ARG A 148 -24.88 -25.74 -6.62
N ASP A 149 -23.59 -25.68 -6.33
CA ASP A 149 -22.51 -26.33 -7.09
C ASP A 149 -22.50 -25.96 -8.60
N LEU A 150 -22.90 -24.73 -8.97
CA LEU A 150 -23.00 -24.32 -10.37
C LEU A 150 -21.65 -24.36 -11.09
N GLU A 151 -20.59 -23.87 -10.44
CA GLU A 151 -19.22 -23.90 -10.96
C GLU A 151 -18.27 -24.70 -10.07
N VAL A 152 -18.39 -24.57 -8.75
CA VAL A 152 -17.51 -25.22 -7.76
C VAL A 152 -18.35 -25.94 -6.71
N ALA A 153 -17.93 -27.15 -6.32
CA ALA A 153 -18.62 -27.90 -5.27
C ALA A 153 -18.54 -27.18 -3.90
N GLY A 154 -19.64 -27.21 -3.16
CA GLY A 154 -19.77 -26.55 -1.86
C GLY A 154 -20.07 -25.06 -1.95
N THR A 155 -20.56 -24.56 -3.09
CA THR A 155 -20.99 -23.17 -3.26
C THR A 155 -22.48 -23.05 -3.58
N TRP A 156 -23.07 -21.90 -3.24
CA TRP A 156 -24.42 -21.50 -3.59
C TRP A 156 -24.39 -20.10 -4.21
N THR A 157 -24.96 -19.98 -5.40
CA THR A 157 -25.00 -18.73 -6.15
C THR A 157 -26.34 -18.03 -5.96
N LEU A 158 -26.30 -16.78 -5.50
CA LEU A 158 -27.46 -15.93 -5.23
C LEU A 158 -27.50 -14.84 -6.31
N PRO A 159 -28.23 -15.03 -7.42
CA PRO A 159 -28.42 -13.98 -8.42
C PRO A 159 -29.32 -12.88 -7.87
N MET A 160 -28.85 -11.64 -7.84
CA MET A 160 -29.61 -10.49 -7.37
C MET A 160 -30.03 -9.61 -8.56
N GLU A 161 -31.32 -9.30 -8.67
CA GLU A 161 -31.85 -8.50 -9.78
C GLU A 161 -31.91 -6.99 -9.48
N ALA A 162 -31.56 -6.59 -8.26
CA ALA A 162 -31.57 -5.20 -7.80
C ALA A 162 -30.58 -4.97 -6.65
N ALA A 163 -30.30 -3.69 -6.35
CA ALA A 163 -29.44 -3.27 -5.24
C ALA A 163 -29.80 -3.91 -3.89
N LEU A 164 -28.77 -4.17 -3.09
CA LEU A 164 -28.90 -4.65 -1.72
C LEU A 164 -28.69 -3.49 -0.76
N GLU A 165 -29.66 -3.22 0.10
CA GLU A 165 -29.58 -2.09 1.04
C GLU A 165 -29.74 -2.57 2.48
N LEU A 166 -28.77 -2.23 3.33
CA LEU A 166 -28.84 -2.45 4.77
C LEU A 166 -29.12 -1.12 5.47
N THR A 167 -30.39 -0.89 5.77
CA THR A 167 -30.87 0.36 6.39
C THR A 167 -31.41 0.11 7.79
N THR A 168 -31.69 1.19 8.51
CA THR A 168 -32.43 1.13 9.77
C THR A 168 -33.86 1.66 9.56
N PRO A 169 -34.81 1.32 10.45
CA PRO A 169 -36.20 1.77 10.32
C PRO A 169 -36.37 3.29 10.34
N THR A 170 -35.39 4.03 10.89
CA THR A 170 -35.44 5.48 11.02
C THR A 170 -34.11 6.11 10.63
N ILE A 171 -34.16 7.28 10.01
CA ILE A 171 -32.95 8.06 9.70
C ILE A 171 -32.21 8.58 10.96
N LEU A 172 -32.88 8.59 12.11
CA LEU A 172 -32.33 9.12 13.36
C LEU A 172 -31.52 8.10 14.15
N ASP A 173 -31.90 6.83 14.05
CA ASP A 173 -31.18 5.72 14.65
C ASP A 173 -30.47 4.94 13.56
N LYS A 174 -29.15 5.10 13.49
CA LYS A 174 -28.29 4.41 12.53
C LYS A 174 -27.70 3.13 13.08
N SER A 175 -28.07 2.69 14.29
CA SER A 175 -27.52 1.47 14.88
C SER A 175 -28.01 0.23 14.13
N GLY A 176 -27.13 -0.37 13.32
CA GLY A 176 -27.42 -1.60 12.61
C GLY A 176 -27.24 -2.82 13.51
N ASN A 177 -26.02 -3.02 14.03
CA ASN A 177 -25.63 -4.21 14.80
C ASN A 177 -25.99 -5.52 14.08
N VAL A 178 -25.72 -5.60 12.78
CA VAL A 178 -26.06 -6.75 11.93
C VAL A 178 -24.81 -7.56 11.62
N LEU A 179 -24.87 -8.86 11.86
CA LEU A 179 -23.88 -9.81 11.34
C LEU A 179 -24.47 -10.52 10.11
N ILE A 180 -23.83 -10.38 8.96
CA ILE A 180 -24.07 -11.20 7.76
C ILE A 180 -22.87 -12.11 7.60
N ASP A 181 -23.09 -13.43 7.71
CA ASP A 181 -22.00 -14.40 7.74
C ASP A 181 -22.24 -15.55 6.77
N GLY A 182 -21.48 -15.60 5.67
CA GLY A 182 -21.57 -16.69 4.71
C GLY A 182 -21.12 -18.05 5.25
N ASP A 183 -20.26 -18.08 6.28
CA ASP A 183 -19.80 -19.34 6.89
C ASP A 183 -20.90 -20.05 7.70
N SER A 184 -22.02 -19.37 7.93
CA SER A 184 -23.18 -19.98 8.59
C SER A 184 -23.86 -21.06 7.75
N GLN A 185 -23.62 -21.10 6.43
CA GLN A 185 -24.17 -22.11 5.53
C GLN A 185 -23.58 -23.50 5.85
N PRO A 186 -24.41 -24.51 6.14
CA PRO A 186 -23.92 -25.88 6.28
C PRO A 186 -23.38 -26.45 4.97
N GLY A 187 -22.30 -27.22 5.05
CA GLY A 187 -21.76 -27.99 3.92
C GLY A 187 -21.04 -27.14 2.86
N ILE A 188 -20.58 -25.95 3.22
CA ILE A 188 -19.73 -25.13 2.37
C ILE A 188 -18.35 -25.75 2.14
N ARG A 189 -17.69 -25.30 1.07
CA ARG A 189 -16.28 -25.55 0.82
C ARG A 189 -15.38 -25.03 1.94
N THR A 190 -14.13 -25.50 1.98
CA THR A 190 -13.16 -25.15 3.03
C THR A 190 -12.12 -24.11 2.61
N ASP A 191 -12.06 -23.79 1.32
CA ASP A 191 -11.02 -22.99 0.68
C ASP A 191 -11.54 -21.65 0.13
N GLY A 192 -12.63 -21.12 0.71
CA GLY A 192 -13.17 -19.81 0.37
C GLY A 192 -14.65 -19.66 0.72
N PRO A 193 -15.27 -18.50 0.42
CA PRO A 193 -16.69 -18.26 0.67
C PRO A 193 -17.59 -19.28 -0.03
N GLY A 194 -18.52 -19.88 0.70
CA GLY A 194 -19.53 -20.78 0.13
C GLY A 194 -20.74 -20.07 -0.48
N ILE A 195 -20.99 -18.81 -0.08
CA ILE A 195 -22.09 -17.99 -0.59
C ILE A 195 -21.55 -16.99 -1.61
N ILE A 196 -22.07 -17.05 -2.84
CA ILE A 196 -21.64 -16.22 -3.96
C ILE A 196 -22.80 -15.34 -4.39
N ILE A 197 -22.67 -14.03 -4.15
CA ILE A 197 -23.64 -13.02 -4.57
C ILE A 197 -23.29 -12.59 -5.98
N VAL A 198 -24.19 -12.84 -6.93
CA VAL A 198 -24.06 -12.36 -8.30
C VAL A 198 -24.90 -11.10 -8.45
N ASN A 199 -24.27 -9.94 -8.46
CA ASN A 199 -24.98 -8.66 -8.55
C ASN A 199 -24.20 -7.63 -9.39
N ASP A 200 -24.95 -6.91 -10.23
CA ASP A 200 -24.46 -5.75 -10.96
C ASP A 200 -24.57 -4.47 -10.15
N ASP A 201 -25.47 -4.44 -9.17
CA ASP A 201 -25.66 -3.34 -8.24
C ASP A 201 -24.86 -3.55 -6.95
N SER A 202 -24.66 -2.47 -6.23
CA SER A 202 -23.88 -2.45 -4.99
C SER A 202 -24.68 -2.94 -3.78
N LEU A 203 -23.92 -3.35 -2.75
CA LEU A 203 -24.40 -3.47 -1.38
C LEU A 203 -24.17 -2.12 -0.68
N GLU A 204 -25.25 -1.45 -0.33
CA GLU A 204 -25.25 -0.14 0.32
C GLU A 204 -25.55 -0.29 1.82
N VAL A 205 -24.59 0.07 2.67
CA VAL A 205 -24.68 -0.07 4.14
C VAL A 205 -24.92 1.30 4.75
N HIS A 206 -26.17 1.58 5.12
CA HIS A 206 -26.64 2.85 5.70
C HIS A 206 -26.85 2.78 7.22
N SER A 207 -26.07 1.93 7.90
CA SER A 207 -26.14 1.71 9.34
C SER A 207 -24.75 1.41 9.93
N THR A 208 -24.60 1.60 11.25
CA THR A 208 -23.34 1.42 11.98
C THR A 208 -23.22 0.03 12.60
N ASP A 209 -22.00 -0.33 13.00
CA ASP A 209 -21.70 -1.51 13.82
C ASP A 209 -22.09 -2.84 13.15
N ASN A 210 -22.09 -2.90 11.81
CA ASN A 210 -22.34 -4.12 11.07
C ASN A 210 -21.04 -4.89 10.81
N VAL A 211 -21.18 -6.20 10.64
CA VAL A 211 -20.13 -7.11 10.21
C VAL A 211 -20.64 -7.86 8.99
N ILE A 212 -19.94 -7.73 7.87
CA ILE A 212 -20.23 -8.45 6.64
C ILE A 212 -19.02 -9.33 6.36
N ARG A 213 -19.21 -10.65 6.33
CA ARG A 213 -18.08 -11.56 6.18
C ARG A 213 -18.35 -12.85 5.43
N ASN A 214 -17.27 -13.43 4.90
CA ASN A 214 -17.24 -14.76 4.29
C ASN A 214 -18.20 -14.90 3.09
N LEU A 215 -18.29 -13.85 2.25
CA LEU A 215 -19.11 -13.82 1.04
C LEU A 215 -18.22 -13.60 -0.18
N ALA A 216 -18.62 -14.13 -1.33
CA ALA A 216 -18.05 -13.75 -2.62
C ALA A 216 -19.02 -12.83 -3.36
N PHE A 217 -18.50 -11.80 -4.03
CA PHE A 217 -19.23 -10.90 -4.91
C PHE A 217 -18.71 -11.04 -6.33
N LYS A 218 -19.56 -11.55 -7.21
CA LYS A 218 -19.29 -11.77 -8.62
C LYS A 218 -20.19 -10.83 -9.44
N GLY A 219 -19.59 -9.88 -10.14
CA GLY A 219 -20.33 -8.88 -10.93
C GLY A 219 -19.77 -7.48 -10.78
N GLY A 220 -20.55 -6.47 -11.19
CA GLY A 220 -20.13 -5.07 -11.21
C GLY A 220 -20.31 -4.29 -9.90
N GLY A 221 -21.05 -4.83 -8.93
CA GLY A 221 -21.38 -4.15 -7.68
C GLY A 221 -20.20 -3.99 -6.71
N ALA A 222 -20.25 -2.96 -5.87
CA ALA A 222 -19.30 -2.69 -4.79
C ALA A 222 -19.98 -2.80 -3.42
N ILE A 223 -19.21 -2.74 -2.32
CA ILE A 223 -19.75 -2.55 -0.97
C ILE A 223 -19.51 -1.09 -0.56
N PHE A 224 -20.56 -0.33 -0.30
CA PHE A 224 -20.47 1.06 0.18
C PHE A 224 -20.83 1.14 1.66
N LEU A 225 -19.91 1.66 2.47
CA LEU A 225 -20.09 1.91 3.90
C LEU A 225 -20.39 3.39 4.13
N HIS A 226 -21.68 3.73 4.19
CA HIS A 226 -22.14 5.12 4.38
C HIS A 226 -22.07 5.59 5.83
N GLU A 227 -21.95 4.67 6.78
CA GLU A 227 -21.98 4.96 8.21
C GLU A 227 -20.81 4.29 8.93
N ASP A 228 -20.51 4.76 10.14
CA ASP A 228 -19.29 4.42 10.88
C ASP A 228 -19.27 2.99 11.43
N ARG A 229 -18.07 2.53 11.83
CA ARG A 229 -17.83 1.31 12.61
C ARG A 229 -18.33 0.01 11.96
N ASN A 230 -18.33 -0.06 10.63
CA ASN A 230 -18.62 -1.29 9.93
C ASN A 230 -17.34 -2.12 9.73
N THR A 231 -17.48 -3.44 9.75
CA THR A 231 -16.40 -4.39 9.45
C THR A 231 -16.75 -5.19 8.20
N VAL A 232 -15.83 -5.22 7.24
CA VAL A 232 -15.89 -6.06 6.05
C VAL A 232 -14.68 -6.98 6.04
N GLU A 233 -14.92 -8.29 6.20
CA GLU A 233 -13.84 -9.27 6.32
C GLU A 233 -14.06 -10.58 5.57
N GLY A 234 -12.99 -11.20 5.06
CA GLY A 234 -13.12 -12.50 4.38
C GLY A 234 -13.94 -12.45 3.09
N ILE A 235 -14.03 -11.28 2.45
CA ILE A 235 -14.79 -11.10 1.21
C ILE A 235 -13.91 -11.44 0.00
N TRP A 236 -14.47 -12.19 -0.95
CA TRP A 236 -13.91 -12.32 -2.30
C TRP A 236 -14.67 -11.40 -3.25
N MET A 237 -13.99 -10.67 -4.13
CA MET A 237 -14.66 -9.76 -5.05
C MET A 237 -13.99 -9.70 -6.42
N GLY A 238 -14.80 -9.83 -7.47
CA GLY A 238 -14.36 -9.73 -8.86
C GLY A 238 -13.68 -10.99 -9.43
N LEU A 239 -13.69 -12.10 -8.71
CA LEU A 239 -13.10 -13.38 -9.13
C LEU A 239 -14.16 -14.40 -9.54
N SER A 240 -13.73 -15.43 -10.29
CA SER A 240 -14.47 -16.67 -10.52
C SER A 240 -14.79 -17.39 -9.22
N ASP A 241 -15.71 -18.36 -9.26
CA ASP A 241 -16.15 -19.08 -8.07
C ASP A 241 -14.99 -19.84 -7.39
N ASP A 242 -14.03 -20.35 -8.16
CA ASP A 242 -12.79 -21.00 -7.67
C ASP A 242 -11.67 -20.01 -7.30
N GLY A 243 -11.88 -18.72 -7.56
CA GLY A 243 -10.93 -17.65 -7.26
C GLY A 243 -9.70 -17.60 -8.15
N GLN A 244 -9.65 -18.36 -9.26
CA GLN A 244 -8.45 -18.49 -10.10
C GLN A 244 -8.42 -17.54 -11.30
N GLU A 245 -9.56 -16.97 -11.68
CA GLU A 245 -9.74 -16.08 -12.82
C GLU A 245 -10.45 -14.78 -12.43
N ILE A 246 -10.27 -13.73 -13.22
CA ILE A 246 -11.09 -12.51 -13.12
C ILE A 246 -12.49 -12.85 -13.63
N ALA A 247 -13.51 -12.58 -12.84
CA ALA A 247 -14.88 -12.66 -13.31
C ALA A 247 -15.19 -11.48 -14.23
N PHE A 248 -16.09 -11.70 -15.18
CA PHE A 248 -16.60 -10.65 -16.06
C PHE A 248 -18.08 -10.47 -15.77
N ARG A 249 -18.51 -9.21 -15.68
CA ARG A 249 -19.94 -8.87 -15.62
C ARG A 249 -20.65 -9.32 -16.89
N ASP A 250 -19.98 -9.15 -18.03
CA ASP A 250 -20.44 -9.64 -19.31
C ASP A 250 -19.28 -10.33 -20.03
N PRO A 251 -19.23 -11.66 -20.09
CA PRO A 251 -18.17 -12.39 -20.79
C PRO A 251 -18.04 -12.03 -22.28
N SER A 252 -19.09 -11.45 -22.88
CA SER A 252 -19.07 -10.98 -24.27
C SER A 252 -18.50 -9.56 -24.44
N ASP A 253 -18.40 -8.80 -23.35
CA ASP A 253 -17.78 -7.47 -23.31
C ASP A 253 -16.69 -7.42 -22.22
N PRO A 254 -15.44 -7.76 -22.55
CA PRO A 254 -14.33 -7.75 -21.62
C PRO A 254 -14.01 -6.39 -21.00
N LYS A 255 -14.61 -5.29 -21.48
CA LYS A 255 -14.51 -3.97 -20.83
C LYS A 255 -15.36 -3.87 -19.57
N ARG A 256 -16.27 -4.82 -19.37
CA ARG A 256 -17.14 -4.95 -18.20
C ARG A 256 -16.58 -6.03 -17.28
N MET A 257 -15.35 -5.86 -16.83
CA MET A 257 -14.77 -6.74 -15.82
C MET A 257 -15.58 -6.63 -14.53
N ALA A 258 -15.78 -7.76 -13.85
CA ALA A 258 -16.33 -7.76 -12.50
C ALA A 258 -15.28 -7.18 -11.54
N GLY A 259 -15.72 -6.68 -10.39
CA GLY A 259 -14.81 -6.06 -9.43
C GLY A 259 -15.19 -4.62 -9.12
N GLY A 260 -16.35 -4.45 -8.49
CA GLY A 260 -16.46 -3.36 -7.53
C GLY A 260 -15.39 -3.50 -6.44
N GLY A 261 -15.24 -2.45 -5.63
CA GLY A 261 -14.36 -2.47 -4.48
C GLY A 261 -15.15 -2.40 -3.17
N ILE A 262 -14.43 -2.15 -2.09
CA ILE A 262 -15.02 -1.72 -0.83
C ILE A 262 -14.77 -0.22 -0.70
N VAL A 263 -15.84 0.55 -0.56
CA VAL A 263 -15.80 2.01 -0.47
C VAL A 263 -16.31 2.44 0.90
N ALA A 264 -15.43 3.03 1.72
CA ALA A 264 -15.81 3.63 2.98
C ALA A 264 -15.98 5.15 2.80
N LEU A 265 -17.19 5.64 3.05
CA LEU A 265 -17.56 7.07 3.00
C LEU A 265 -17.65 7.68 4.40
N SER A 266 -17.19 6.95 5.40
CA SER A 266 -17.48 7.14 6.83
C SER A 266 -16.28 6.70 7.67
N ASN A 267 -16.38 6.79 9.00
CA ASN A 267 -15.25 6.67 9.91
C ASN A 267 -15.18 5.33 10.62
N GLU A 268 -14.02 5.04 11.20
CA GLU A 268 -13.82 3.90 12.11
C GLU A 268 -14.18 2.53 11.49
N ASN A 269 -14.19 2.40 10.16
CA ASN A 269 -14.46 1.13 9.49
C ASN A 269 -13.22 0.24 9.45
N ILE A 270 -13.44 -1.07 9.45
CA ILE A 270 -12.39 -2.08 9.36
C ILE A 270 -12.59 -2.89 8.08
N ILE A 271 -11.60 -2.90 7.19
CA ILE A 271 -11.59 -3.66 5.95
C ILE A 271 -10.39 -4.60 5.97
N ARG A 272 -10.61 -5.90 6.18
CA ARG A 272 -9.51 -6.84 6.38
C ARG A 272 -9.68 -8.24 5.83
N ASN A 273 -8.57 -8.95 5.59
CA ASN A 273 -8.60 -10.34 5.12
C ASN A 273 -9.46 -10.54 3.86
N ASN A 274 -9.60 -9.52 3.02
CA ASN A 274 -10.37 -9.62 1.78
C ASN A 274 -9.45 -9.96 0.61
N ILE A 275 -10.02 -10.57 -0.43
CA ILE A 275 -9.35 -10.88 -1.69
C ILE A 275 -10.12 -10.20 -2.82
N ILE A 276 -9.53 -9.15 -3.39
CA ILE A 276 -10.25 -8.23 -4.29
C ILE A 276 -9.45 -8.05 -5.56
N SER A 277 -10.02 -8.45 -6.69
CA SER A 277 -9.53 -8.01 -7.99
C SER A 277 -10.20 -6.67 -8.33
N GLY A 278 -9.45 -5.57 -8.30
CA GLY A 278 -9.97 -4.21 -8.60
C GLY A 278 -10.21 -3.96 -10.09
N ALA A 279 -10.61 -4.97 -10.86
CA ALA A 279 -10.43 -4.98 -12.31
C ALA A 279 -11.09 -3.78 -13.01
N PHE A 280 -12.24 -3.30 -12.52
CA PHE A 280 -12.93 -2.12 -13.07
C PHE A 280 -12.74 -0.83 -12.25
N SER A 281 -12.37 -0.92 -10.98
CA SER A 281 -12.31 0.22 -10.06
C SER A 281 -11.26 0.03 -8.96
N ARG A 282 -11.11 0.97 -8.03
CA ARG A 282 -10.22 0.76 -6.88
C ARG A 282 -10.72 -0.39 -6.02
N ALA A 283 -9.84 -1.32 -5.68
CA ALA A 283 -10.19 -2.44 -4.82
C ALA A 283 -10.70 -1.96 -3.45
N ILE A 284 -10.06 -0.94 -2.88
CA ILE A 284 -10.48 -0.30 -1.63
C ILE A 284 -10.35 1.21 -1.76
N SER A 285 -11.39 1.96 -1.35
CA SER A 285 -11.39 3.42 -1.37
C SER A 285 -11.92 3.98 -0.05
N LEU A 286 -11.12 4.78 0.64
CA LEU A 286 -11.55 5.58 1.79
C LEU A 286 -11.79 7.01 1.30
N ASP A 287 -13.05 7.37 1.05
CA ASP A 287 -13.44 8.64 0.45
C ASP A 287 -14.04 9.59 1.50
N GLY A 288 -13.16 10.38 2.12
CA GLY A 288 -13.51 11.40 3.13
C GLY A 288 -13.69 10.90 4.55
N GLY A 289 -13.57 9.59 4.80
CA GLY A 289 -13.65 9.00 6.14
C GLY A 289 -12.35 9.09 6.94
N ASP A 290 -12.47 9.18 8.27
CA ASP A 290 -11.38 9.24 9.23
C ASP A 290 -11.24 7.93 10.04
N ASP A 291 -10.06 7.69 10.62
CA ASP A 291 -9.81 6.58 11.57
C ASP A 291 -10.15 5.17 11.05
N ASN A 292 -10.18 4.96 9.73
CA ASN A 292 -10.42 3.65 9.13
C ASN A 292 -9.15 2.77 9.16
N LEU A 293 -9.34 1.45 9.23
CA LEU A 293 -8.28 0.44 9.21
C LEU A 293 -8.43 -0.48 8.00
N VAL A 294 -7.38 -0.57 7.18
CA VAL A 294 -7.28 -1.47 6.03
C VAL A 294 -6.08 -2.40 6.22
N GLU A 295 -6.33 -3.68 6.48
CA GLU A 295 -5.25 -4.63 6.81
C GLU A 295 -5.39 -6.03 6.24
N PHE A 296 -4.27 -6.69 5.95
CA PHE A 296 -4.25 -8.10 5.53
C PHE A 296 -5.09 -8.44 4.30
N ASN A 297 -5.35 -7.47 3.42
CA ASN A 297 -6.07 -7.71 2.17
C ASN A 297 -5.08 -8.16 1.08
N ASN A 298 -5.53 -9.07 0.22
CA ASN A 298 -4.87 -9.40 -1.05
C ASN A 298 -5.57 -8.63 -2.18
N VAL A 299 -4.85 -7.76 -2.87
CA VAL A 299 -5.39 -6.89 -3.91
C VAL A 299 -4.72 -7.21 -5.24
N GLY A 300 -5.55 -7.43 -6.26
CA GLY A 300 -5.10 -7.73 -7.62
C GLY A 300 -4.52 -9.13 -7.80
N THR A 301 -4.79 -10.06 -6.89
CA THR A 301 -4.34 -11.46 -6.97
C THR A 301 -5.52 -12.41 -7.17
N ARG A 302 -5.20 -13.69 -7.42
CA ARG A 302 -6.12 -14.81 -7.22
C ARG A 302 -6.45 -15.02 -5.75
N ALA A 303 -7.41 -15.89 -5.48
CA ALA A 303 -7.80 -16.30 -4.13
C ALA A 303 -6.65 -16.88 -3.29
N ASP A 304 -5.69 -17.55 -3.93
CA ASP A 304 -4.51 -18.10 -3.25
C ASP A 304 -3.41 -17.05 -3.01
N GLY A 305 -3.62 -15.80 -3.43
CA GLY A 305 -2.64 -14.70 -3.34
C GLY A 305 -1.58 -14.71 -4.45
N THR A 306 -1.68 -15.62 -5.43
CA THR A 306 -0.80 -15.65 -6.60
C THR A 306 -1.33 -14.80 -7.73
N VAL A 307 -0.49 -14.53 -8.73
CA VAL A 307 -0.89 -13.89 -10.00
C VAL A 307 -0.49 -14.86 -11.13
N PRO A 308 -1.35 -15.08 -12.14
CA PRO A 308 -0.96 -15.88 -13.30
C PRO A 308 0.32 -15.37 -13.94
N GLU A 309 1.07 -16.25 -14.59
CA GLU A 309 2.21 -15.83 -15.40
C GLU A 309 1.71 -14.97 -16.57
N VAL A 310 2.19 -13.72 -16.61
CA VAL A 310 1.92 -12.79 -17.71
C VAL A 310 3.21 -12.66 -18.54
N PRO A 311 3.17 -12.89 -19.85
CA PRO A 311 4.33 -12.68 -20.70
C PRO A 311 4.88 -11.25 -20.57
N GLU A 312 6.18 -11.08 -20.39
CA GLU A 312 6.80 -9.75 -20.19
C GLU A 312 6.50 -8.79 -21.35
N ALA A 313 6.36 -9.33 -22.57
CA ALA A 313 6.02 -8.55 -23.76
C ALA A 313 4.66 -7.83 -23.68
N ILE A 314 3.73 -8.29 -22.84
CA ILE A 314 2.41 -7.69 -22.66
C ILE A 314 2.18 -7.11 -21.25
N LYS A 315 3.08 -7.40 -20.32
CA LYS A 315 3.03 -6.92 -18.94
C LYS A 315 3.03 -5.39 -18.93
N CYS A 316 1.99 -4.82 -18.31
CA CYS A 316 1.82 -3.38 -18.22
C CYS A 316 1.83 -2.67 -19.57
N LEU A 317 1.34 -3.28 -20.65
CA LEU A 317 1.17 -2.53 -21.90
C LEU A 317 -0.04 -1.60 -21.84
N ARG A 318 0.05 -0.46 -22.52
CA ARG A 318 -1.14 0.33 -22.85
C ARG A 318 -1.92 -0.40 -23.94
N ASN A 319 -3.06 -0.98 -23.59
CA ASN A 319 -3.93 -1.63 -24.55
C ASN A 319 -5.40 -1.34 -24.25
N PHE A 320 -6.12 -0.90 -25.27
CA PHE A 320 -7.57 -0.71 -25.25
C PHE A 320 -8.35 -2.02 -25.43
N SER A 321 -7.68 -3.04 -25.96
CA SER A 321 -8.25 -4.35 -26.22
C SER A 321 -7.85 -5.30 -25.11
N PHE A 322 -8.83 -6.09 -24.68
CA PHE A 322 -8.60 -7.17 -23.74
C PHE A 322 -7.75 -8.26 -24.38
N ASP A 323 -6.70 -8.66 -23.67
CA ASP A 323 -5.87 -9.80 -23.98
C ASP A 323 -6.07 -10.88 -22.90
N PRO A 324 -6.66 -12.04 -23.24
CA PRO A 324 -6.90 -13.10 -22.26
C PRO A 324 -5.62 -13.70 -21.67
N THR A 325 -4.45 -13.42 -22.25
CA THR A 325 -3.15 -13.85 -21.71
C THR A 325 -2.57 -12.89 -20.68
N ASN A 326 -3.21 -11.74 -20.48
CA ASN A 326 -2.84 -10.77 -19.47
C ASN A 326 -3.71 -10.91 -18.21
N TRP A 327 -3.23 -10.38 -17.09
CA TRP A 327 -3.97 -10.36 -15.84
C TRP A 327 -4.37 -8.93 -15.50
N TYR A 328 -5.67 -8.68 -15.38
CA TYR A 328 -6.25 -7.36 -15.13
C TYR A 328 -6.66 -7.19 -13.66
N GLY A 329 -5.67 -7.26 -12.75
CA GLY A 329 -5.90 -7.19 -11.30
C GLY A 329 -6.41 -5.83 -10.82
N GLY A 330 -6.48 -4.82 -11.69
CA GLY A 330 -7.16 -3.58 -11.40
C GLY A 330 -6.34 -2.47 -10.78
N TRP A 331 -7.01 -1.66 -9.94
CA TRP A 331 -6.40 -0.63 -9.10
C TRP A 331 -6.24 -1.09 -7.64
N GLY A 332 -5.24 -0.53 -6.97
CA GLY A 332 -4.98 -0.78 -5.55
C GLY A 332 -5.91 -0.04 -4.59
N ILE A 333 -5.31 0.49 -3.53
CA ILE A 333 -5.99 1.15 -2.40
C ILE A 333 -5.90 2.67 -2.57
N GLN A 334 -6.99 3.39 -2.31
CA GLN A 334 -6.97 4.86 -2.16
C GLN A 334 -7.45 5.26 -0.77
N THR A 335 -6.79 6.27 -0.20
CA THR A 335 -7.25 6.93 1.03
C THR A 335 -7.32 8.43 0.87
N SER A 336 -8.30 9.02 1.54
CA SER A 336 -8.48 10.45 1.79
C SER A 336 -9.08 10.61 3.19
N GLY A 337 -9.24 11.85 3.67
CA GLY A 337 -9.64 12.11 5.06
C GLY A 337 -8.44 12.21 5.97
N SER A 338 -8.54 11.67 7.18
CA SER A 338 -7.52 11.78 8.22
C SER A 338 -7.29 10.47 8.94
N THR A 339 -6.11 10.28 9.53
CA THR A 339 -5.81 9.21 10.53
C THR A 339 -6.09 7.76 10.13
N ASN A 340 -6.39 7.50 8.85
CA ASN A 340 -6.54 6.14 8.33
C ASN A 340 -5.22 5.35 8.40
N THR A 341 -5.33 4.05 8.67
CA THR A 341 -4.21 3.11 8.71
C THR A 341 -4.35 2.07 7.61
N ILE A 342 -3.32 1.94 6.77
CA ILE A 342 -3.21 0.92 5.72
C ILE A 342 -1.98 0.06 6.03
N ARG A 343 -2.17 -1.18 6.47
CA ARG A 343 -1.04 -2.01 6.89
C ARG A 343 -1.10 -3.46 6.48
N SER A 344 0.06 -4.06 6.26
CA SER A 344 0.17 -5.51 6.03
C SER A 344 -0.74 -6.05 4.92
N ASN A 345 -1.05 -5.23 3.91
CA ASN A 345 -1.76 -5.67 2.71
C ASN A 345 -0.75 -6.20 1.69
N ARG A 346 -1.17 -7.16 0.86
CA ARG A 346 -0.43 -7.64 -0.29
C ARG A 346 -1.11 -7.14 -1.56
N ILE A 347 -0.35 -6.47 -2.43
CA ILE A 347 -0.87 -5.81 -3.62
C ILE A 347 0.00 -6.19 -4.81
N ALA A 348 -0.54 -6.94 -5.76
CA ALA A 348 0.23 -7.45 -6.90
C ALA A 348 -0.64 -7.50 -8.17
N GLY A 349 -0.02 -7.62 -9.34
CA GLY A 349 -0.75 -7.88 -10.59
C GLY A 349 -1.69 -6.74 -11.03
N LEU A 350 -1.46 -5.51 -10.58
CA LEU A 350 -2.31 -4.37 -10.90
C LEU A 350 -2.18 -3.98 -12.37
N HIS A 351 -3.27 -4.11 -13.11
CA HIS A 351 -3.37 -3.76 -14.51
C HIS A 351 -4.82 -3.51 -14.91
N ILE A 352 -5.05 -2.61 -15.86
CA ILE A 352 -6.37 -2.27 -16.40
C ILE A 352 -6.32 -2.14 -17.92
N LEU A 353 -7.48 -2.23 -18.56
CA LEU A 353 -7.64 -1.73 -19.92
C LEU A 353 -7.54 -0.21 -19.91
N GLN A 354 -6.75 0.35 -20.82
CA GLN A 354 -6.32 1.74 -20.67
C GLN A 354 -5.91 2.40 -21.98
N SER A 355 -6.08 3.71 -21.99
CA SER A 355 -5.72 4.61 -23.06
C SER A 355 -4.26 5.07 -23.02
N GLU A 356 -3.81 5.69 -24.12
CA GLU A 356 -2.49 6.34 -24.21
C GLU A 356 -2.26 7.44 -23.17
N ASN A 357 -3.32 8.00 -22.57
CA ASN A 357 -3.23 9.09 -21.60
C ASN A 357 -3.65 8.68 -20.19
N ASP A 358 -4.06 7.43 -20.00
CA ASP A 358 -4.49 6.96 -18.69
C ASP A 358 -3.28 6.83 -17.76
N THR A 359 -3.53 7.11 -16.48
CA THR A 359 -2.55 6.88 -15.43
C THR A 359 -2.54 5.39 -15.12
N PRO A 360 -1.37 4.74 -15.07
CA PRO A 360 -1.29 3.34 -14.64
C PRO A 360 -1.88 3.13 -13.25
N PRO A 361 -2.38 1.92 -12.96
CA PRO A 361 -2.91 1.59 -11.65
C PRO A 361 -1.82 1.63 -10.59
N MET A 362 -2.01 2.49 -9.59
CA MET A 362 -1.12 2.61 -8.43
C MET A 362 -1.52 1.62 -7.34
N ALA A 363 -0.54 1.16 -6.55
CA ALA A 363 -0.82 0.22 -5.46
C ALA A 363 -1.46 0.90 -4.26
N ILE A 364 -0.93 2.05 -3.82
CA ILE A 364 -1.53 2.87 -2.76
C ILE A 364 -1.50 4.35 -3.16
N GLU A 365 -2.65 5.00 -3.18
CA GLU A 365 -2.78 6.44 -3.42
C GLU A 365 -3.33 7.14 -2.17
N ILE A 366 -2.59 8.13 -1.67
CA ILE A 366 -2.85 8.79 -0.39
C ILE A 366 -3.12 10.27 -0.64
N PHE A 367 -4.27 10.72 -0.16
CA PHE A 367 -4.64 12.12 0.03
C PHE A 367 -4.97 12.33 1.50
N GLY A 368 -4.97 13.57 1.99
CA GLY A 368 -5.40 13.86 3.37
C GLY A 368 -4.26 14.01 4.36
N GLU A 369 -4.50 13.69 5.63
CA GLU A 369 -3.57 13.98 6.72
C GLU A 369 -3.44 12.85 7.77
N PHE A 370 -2.30 12.79 8.46
CA PHE A 370 -2.09 11.88 9.59
C PHE A 370 -2.23 10.36 9.30
N HIS A 371 -2.12 9.94 8.04
CA HIS A 371 -2.22 8.53 7.69
C HIS A 371 -1.00 7.72 8.13
N LEU A 372 -1.22 6.44 8.40
CA LEU A 372 -0.15 5.46 8.61
C LEU A 372 -0.22 4.39 7.52
N VAL A 373 0.85 4.24 6.75
CA VAL A 373 0.98 3.21 5.72
C VAL A 373 2.20 2.35 6.02
N GLU A 374 1.97 1.14 6.55
CA GLU A 374 3.07 0.34 7.08
C GLU A 374 3.05 -1.14 6.73
N GLY A 375 4.23 -1.72 6.49
CA GLY A 375 4.39 -3.17 6.34
C GLY A 375 3.61 -3.80 5.17
N ASN A 376 3.21 -3.03 4.17
CA ASN A 376 2.54 -3.57 2.98
C ASN A 376 3.57 -4.21 2.04
N GLU A 377 3.16 -5.26 1.33
CA GLU A 377 3.93 -5.96 0.30
C GLU A 377 3.36 -5.61 -1.08
N ILE A 378 4.11 -4.87 -1.88
CA ILE A 378 3.68 -4.40 -3.21
C ILE A 378 4.53 -5.07 -4.29
N GLY A 379 3.88 -5.66 -5.29
CA GLY A 379 4.51 -6.36 -6.41
C GLY A 379 5.00 -7.77 -6.08
N TYR A 380 4.57 -8.32 -4.95
CA TYR A 380 4.98 -9.61 -4.42
C TYR A 380 3.76 -10.49 -4.16
N THR A 381 3.81 -11.76 -4.56
CA THR A 381 2.71 -12.73 -4.37
C THR A 381 2.87 -13.54 -3.08
N SER A 382 1.83 -14.30 -2.72
CA SER A 382 1.84 -15.19 -1.54
C SER A 382 2.84 -16.33 -1.60
N ASP A 383 3.24 -16.76 -2.80
CA ASP A 383 4.29 -17.74 -3.04
C ASP A 383 5.66 -17.09 -3.27
N ASN A 384 5.83 -15.86 -2.81
CA ASN A 384 7.08 -15.10 -2.84
C ASN A 384 7.63 -14.85 -4.27
N LYS A 385 6.74 -14.78 -5.27
CA LYS A 385 7.14 -14.42 -6.64
C LYS A 385 7.01 -12.92 -6.85
N VAL A 386 8.01 -12.39 -7.55
CA VAL A 386 8.00 -11.02 -8.02
C VAL A 386 7.13 -10.92 -9.27
N VAL A 387 6.09 -10.10 -9.19
CA VAL A 387 5.18 -9.84 -10.31
C VAL A 387 5.03 -8.35 -10.59
N GLY A 388 5.36 -7.48 -9.64
CA GLY A 388 5.30 -6.04 -9.80
C GLY A 388 3.88 -5.46 -9.85
N VAL A 389 3.82 -4.15 -10.10
CA VAL A 389 2.60 -3.37 -10.34
C VAL A 389 2.85 -2.38 -11.47
N CYS A 390 1.83 -2.08 -12.28
CA CYS A 390 2.03 -1.25 -13.48
C CYS A 390 2.18 0.25 -13.22
N GLY A 391 1.80 0.74 -12.05
CA GLY A 391 2.02 2.12 -11.62
C GLY A 391 2.96 2.23 -10.42
N GLN A 392 2.98 3.41 -9.80
CA GLN A 392 3.80 3.64 -8.62
C GLN A 392 3.34 2.72 -7.48
N GLY A 393 4.28 2.32 -6.64
CA GLY A 393 3.96 1.58 -5.42
C GLY A 393 3.11 2.45 -4.49
N ILE A 394 3.62 3.62 -4.11
CA ILE A 394 2.89 4.54 -3.23
C ILE A 394 2.96 5.95 -3.79
N LYS A 395 1.81 6.60 -3.91
CA LYS A 395 1.73 8.03 -4.22
C LYS A 395 1.10 8.75 -3.03
N VAL A 396 1.70 9.85 -2.60
CA VAL A 396 1.28 10.61 -1.43
C VAL A 396 1.14 12.10 -1.69
N SER A 397 0.04 12.65 -1.21
CA SER A 397 -0.27 14.08 -1.13
C SER A 397 -0.73 14.42 0.30
N GLY A 398 -0.76 15.70 0.66
CA GLY A 398 -1.17 16.14 2.00
C GLY A 398 -0.03 16.25 3.01
N HIS A 399 -0.28 15.91 4.29
CA HIS A 399 0.70 16.12 5.36
C HIS A 399 0.55 15.18 6.58
N ASP A 400 1.54 15.23 7.46
CA ASP A 400 1.71 14.45 8.68
C ASP A 400 1.53 12.92 8.51
N THR A 401 1.75 12.42 7.29
CA THR A 401 1.59 11.01 6.92
C THR A 401 2.90 10.25 7.12
N GLN A 402 2.80 9.01 7.58
CA GLN A 402 3.93 8.11 7.80
C GLN A 402 3.85 6.90 6.87
N ILE A 403 4.92 6.64 6.12
CA ILE A 403 5.07 5.50 5.21
C ILE A 403 6.27 4.68 5.70
N LEU A 404 6.00 3.56 6.37
CA LEU A 404 6.98 2.85 7.19
C LEU A 404 7.13 1.38 6.81
N GLY A 405 8.33 0.91 6.52
CA GLY A 405 8.59 -0.53 6.47
C GLY A 405 7.85 -1.30 5.38
N ASN A 406 7.45 -0.67 4.28
CA ASN A 406 6.80 -1.34 3.16
C ASN A 406 7.85 -2.01 2.26
N LEU A 407 7.52 -3.17 1.69
CA LEU A 407 8.28 -3.82 0.63
C LEU A 407 7.64 -3.48 -0.72
N ILE A 408 8.42 -2.90 -1.63
CA ILE A 408 7.95 -2.54 -2.98
C ILE A 408 8.89 -3.17 -3.99
N VAL A 409 8.38 -4.11 -4.78
CA VAL A 409 9.14 -4.82 -5.80
C VAL A 409 8.54 -4.57 -7.17
N GLU A 410 9.36 -4.29 -8.18
CA GLU A 410 8.92 -4.10 -9.57
C GLU A 410 7.73 -3.13 -9.74
N ALA A 411 7.67 -2.08 -8.92
CA ALA A 411 6.80 -0.95 -9.19
C ALA A 411 7.31 -0.18 -10.42
N ARG A 412 6.41 0.50 -11.13
CA ARG A 412 6.77 1.26 -12.34
C ARG A 412 6.39 2.73 -12.18
N ALA A 413 7.13 3.64 -12.81
CA ALA A 413 6.83 5.08 -12.78
C ALA A 413 6.00 5.56 -13.99
N GLY A 414 5.10 4.70 -14.48
CA GLY A 414 4.46 4.91 -15.78
C GLY A 414 4.64 3.71 -16.71
N PHE A 415 4.07 3.83 -17.91
CA PHE A 415 4.22 2.84 -18.97
C PHE A 415 5.50 2.99 -19.79
N GLU A 416 6.00 4.22 -19.85
CA GLU A 416 7.25 4.54 -20.51
C GLU A 416 8.23 4.90 -19.41
N SER A 417 9.27 4.09 -19.24
CA SER A 417 10.40 4.45 -18.38
C SER A 417 11.14 5.60 -19.08
N ASN A 418 10.94 6.84 -18.65
CA ASN A 418 11.75 7.96 -19.09
C ASN A 418 12.91 8.11 -18.12
N ALA A 419 13.78 7.08 -18.10
CA ALA A 419 14.90 6.96 -17.18
C ALA A 419 15.56 8.32 -16.93
N GLY A 420 15.52 8.77 -15.68
CA GLY A 420 15.99 10.06 -15.20
C GLY A 420 14.90 11.10 -14.92
N GLY A 421 13.62 10.76 -15.07
CA GLY A 421 12.51 11.65 -14.76
C GLY A 421 12.52 12.12 -13.30
N ALA A 422 12.18 13.38 -13.04
CA ALA A 422 12.15 13.91 -11.67
C ALA A 422 11.07 13.25 -10.79
N ASP A 423 10.01 12.74 -11.44
CA ASP A 423 8.79 12.22 -10.82
C ASP A 423 8.75 10.67 -10.83
N GLU A 424 9.88 10.03 -11.13
CA GLU A 424 9.99 8.57 -11.25
C GLU A 424 10.46 7.94 -9.94
N GLY A 425 9.53 7.67 -9.03
CA GLY A 425 9.82 7.00 -7.77
C GLY A 425 8.85 5.88 -7.43
N SER A 426 9.33 4.83 -6.74
CA SER A 426 8.49 3.80 -6.13
C SER A 426 7.49 4.43 -5.16
N ILE A 427 7.99 5.41 -4.41
CA ILE A 427 7.21 6.33 -3.60
C ILE A 427 7.29 7.72 -4.23
N LEU A 428 6.15 8.32 -4.56
CA LEU A 428 6.06 9.65 -5.15
C LEU A 428 5.29 10.58 -4.23
N ALA A 429 5.97 11.60 -3.68
CA ALA A 429 5.28 12.72 -3.06
C ALA A 429 4.92 13.76 -4.12
N GLY A 430 3.63 13.91 -4.40
CA GLY A 430 3.13 14.82 -5.43
C GLY A 430 1.96 15.62 -4.90
N ASP A 431 2.18 16.88 -4.57
CA ASP A 431 1.11 17.80 -4.19
C ASP A 431 1.47 19.22 -4.61
N THR A 432 0.52 19.91 -5.23
CA THR A 432 0.65 21.32 -5.61
C THR A 432 -0.08 22.26 -4.65
N SER A 433 -0.77 21.69 -3.67
CA SER A 433 -1.49 22.39 -2.62
C SER A 433 -0.52 23.14 -1.70
N PRO A 434 -0.88 24.35 -1.23
CA PRO A 434 -0.13 25.03 -0.17
C PRO A 434 -0.16 24.28 1.17
N LEU A 435 -1.04 23.27 1.31
CA LEU A 435 -1.18 22.44 2.51
C LEU A 435 -0.22 21.25 2.55
N PHE A 436 0.54 20.99 1.48
CA PHE A 436 1.56 19.94 1.52
C PHE A 436 2.56 20.20 2.65
N GLY A 437 2.79 19.18 3.46
CA GLY A 437 3.50 19.31 4.73
C GLY A 437 4.45 18.16 5.00
N GLN A 438 4.59 17.82 6.28
CA GLN A 438 5.53 16.80 6.72
C GLN A 438 5.11 15.42 6.20
N ILE A 439 6.04 14.66 5.62
CA ILE A 439 5.84 13.24 5.26
C ILE A 439 7.04 12.46 5.80
N THR A 440 6.78 11.44 6.60
CA THR A 440 7.81 10.52 7.10
C THR A 440 7.88 9.30 6.20
N ILE A 441 9.06 9.01 5.66
CA ILE A 441 9.33 7.82 4.83
C ILE A 441 10.53 7.11 5.41
N ARG A 442 10.32 5.94 6.01
CA ARG A 442 11.42 5.24 6.69
C ARG A 442 11.29 3.74 6.55
N ARG A 443 12.44 3.04 6.50
CA ARG A 443 12.53 1.58 6.50
C ARG A 443 11.85 0.88 5.31
N ASN A 444 11.44 1.62 4.29
CA ASN A 444 10.84 1.02 3.09
C ASN A 444 11.95 0.38 2.26
N ILE A 445 11.68 -0.82 1.76
CA ILE A 445 12.56 -1.59 0.88
C ILE A 445 12.02 -1.46 -0.53
N VAL A 446 12.89 -1.14 -1.47
CA VAL A 446 12.57 -1.04 -2.90
C VAL A 446 13.56 -1.88 -3.67
N VAL A 447 13.05 -2.85 -4.42
CA VAL A 447 13.84 -3.77 -5.25
C VAL A 447 13.29 -3.74 -6.67
N PHE A 448 14.13 -3.55 -7.67
CA PHE A 448 13.73 -3.44 -9.08
C PHE A 448 12.67 -2.36 -9.31
N GLY A 449 12.71 -1.27 -8.55
CA GLY A 449 11.79 -0.16 -8.68
C GLY A 449 12.07 0.69 -9.94
N PRO A 450 11.30 1.76 -10.17
CA PRO A 450 11.79 2.83 -11.04
C PRO A 450 13.10 3.41 -10.47
N ASP A 451 13.77 4.23 -11.26
CA ASP A 451 15.06 4.87 -10.97
C ASP A 451 15.25 5.45 -9.55
N ARG A 452 14.19 5.68 -8.77
CA ARG A 452 14.27 6.19 -7.39
C ARG A 452 13.36 5.46 -6.40
N LEU A 453 13.83 5.30 -5.18
CA LEU A 453 12.97 4.93 -4.04
C LEU A 453 11.94 6.01 -3.73
N TYR A 454 12.39 7.26 -3.54
CA TYR A 454 11.54 8.39 -3.17
C TYR A 454 11.76 9.57 -4.11
N ALA A 455 10.72 9.95 -4.82
CA ALA A 455 10.70 11.07 -5.75
C ALA A 455 9.75 12.19 -5.30
N PHE A 456 10.03 13.40 -5.74
CA PHE A 456 9.24 14.59 -5.46
C PHE A 456 8.70 15.18 -6.76
N GLY A 457 7.38 15.30 -6.83
CA GLY A 457 6.69 15.97 -7.92
C GLY A 457 7.09 17.45 -8.05
N ALA A 458 6.87 18.02 -9.23
CA ALA A 458 7.17 19.43 -9.51
C ALA A 458 6.47 20.45 -8.58
N GLY A 459 5.36 20.06 -7.91
CA GLY A 459 4.64 20.90 -6.95
C GLY A 459 5.32 21.04 -5.57
N ILE A 460 6.27 20.17 -5.25
CA ILE A 460 6.93 20.15 -3.94
C ILE A 460 7.91 21.33 -3.83
N LYS A 461 7.98 21.96 -2.64
CA LYS A 461 8.86 23.11 -2.42
C LYS A 461 10.34 22.74 -2.59
N ASP A 462 11.09 23.65 -3.20
CA ASP A 462 12.54 23.53 -3.45
C ASP A 462 13.35 23.21 -2.20
N ALA A 463 12.96 23.76 -1.04
CA ALA A 463 13.63 23.48 0.23
C ALA A 463 13.63 21.99 0.63
N LEU A 464 12.66 21.20 0.16
CA LEU A 464 12.63 19.75 0.34
C LEU A 464 13.25 19.01 -0.87
N ARG A 465 12.93 19.45 -2.09
CA ARG A 465 13.46 18.83 -3.33
C ARG A 465 14.99 18.86 -3.43
N PHE A 466 15.59 19.95 -2.97
CA PHE A 466 17.04 20.17 -3.01
C PHE A 466 17.73 19.91 -1.67
N PHE A 467 17.01 19.44 -0.65
CA PHE A 467 17.65 19.04 0.60
C PHE A 467 18.50 17.78 0.34
N GLU A 468 19.80 17.90 0.57
CA GLU A 468 20.74 16.79 0.44
C GLU A 468 20.76 15.96 1.73
N PRO A 469 20.53 14.63 1.64
CA PRO A 469 20.59 13.75 2.80
C PRO A 469 22.00 13.69 3.40
N ALA A 470 22.08 13.20 4.63
CA ALA A 470 23.32 12.99 5.37
C ALA A 470 24.38 12.24 4.54
N ALA A 471 25.57 12.80 4.44
CA ALA A 471 26.63 12.24 3.62
C ALA A 471 27.51 11.28 4.41
N ILE A 472 27.88 10.15 3.80
CA ILE A 472 28.92 9.27 4.35
C ILE A 472 30.29 9.89 4.06
N THR A 473 31.16 9.95 5.07
CA THR A 473 32.54 10.47 4.99
C THR A 473 33.59 9.36 5.11
N SER A 474 33.26 8.24 5.74
CA SER A 474 34.12 7.05 5.75
C SER A 474 33.32 5.77 5.92
N ILE A 475 33.72 4.72 5.20
CA ILE A 475 33.32 3.34 5.46
C ILE A 475 34.61 2.56 5.74
N SER A 476 34.76 2.09 6.97
CA SER A 476 35.95 1.35 7.40
C SER A 476 35.56 0.10 8.18
N SER A 477 35.82 -1.07 7.59
CA SER A 477 35.39 -2.36 8.13
C SER A 477 33.87 -2.34 8.38
N THR A 478 33.43 -2.42 9.63
CA THR A 478 32.02 -2.36 10.03
C THR A 478 31.55 -0.97 10.45
N THR A 479 32.42 0.05 10.48
CA THR A 479 32.04 1.39 10.94
C THR A 479 31.80 2.33 9.76
N ILE A 480 30.64 2.98 9.77
CA ILE A 480 30.27 4.04 8.85
C ILE A 480 30.22 5.35 9.64
N ASN A 481 30.94 6.37 9.16
CA ASN A 481 30.84 7.73 9.70
C ASN A 481 30.33 8.68 8.63
N GLY A 482 29.67 9.74 9.07
CA GLY A 482 29.18 10.76 8.16
C GLY A 482 28.87 12.08 8.82
N THR A 483 28.39 13.01 8.00
CA THR A 483 27.98 14.36 8.37
C THR A 483 26.61 14.67 7.78
N SER A 484 26.13 15.90 7.98
CA SER A 484 25.01 16.44 7.19
C SER A 484 25.34 16.45 5.70
N GLY A 485 24.30 16.50 4.86
CA GLY A 485 24.45 16.69 3.42
C GLY A 485 24.99 18.09 3.10
N ALA A 486 25.55 18.24 1.90
CA ALA A 486 26.07 19.52 1.43
C ALA A 486 24.97 20.58 1.46
N ASP A 487 25.26 21.73 2.08
CA ASP A 487 24.35 22.87 2.25
C ASP A 487 22.99 22.51 2.91
N SER A 488 22.91 21.37 3.59
CA SER A 488 21.69 20.79 4.14
C SER A 488 21.91 20.35 5.59
N PRO A 489 22.12 21.31 6.52
CA PRO A 489 22.38 21.00 7.92
C PRO A 489 21.21 20.22 8.53
N CYS A 490 21.50 19.06 9.13
CA CYS A 490 20.50 18.16 9.70
C CYS A 490 20.86 17.78 11.15
N PRO A 491 20.93 18.76 12.08
CA PRO A 491 21.29 18.49 13.47
C PRO A 491 20.20 17.63 14.14
N ASN A 492 20.61 16.63 14.90
CA ASN A 492 19.70 15.69 15.58
C ASN A 492 18.74 14.94 14.66
N CYS A 493 19.02 14.87 13.35
CA CYS A 493 18.21 14.10 12.42
C CYS A 493 18.42 12.59 12.62
N ILE A 494 17.39 11.81 12.29
CA ILE A 494 17.52 10.36 12.19
C ILE A 494 18.04 10.03 10.80
N ILE A 495 19.11 9.24 10.74
CA ILE A 495 19.76 8.82 9.49
C ILE A 495 19.46 7.34 9.28
N ASP A 496 18.65 7.04 8.27
CA ASP A 496 18.38 5.65 7.84
C ASP A 496 19.42 5.24 6.79
N LEU A 497 19.98 4.02 6.93
CA LEU A 497 20.98 3.46 6.03
C LEU A 497 20.41 2.27 5.28
N TYR A 498 20.67 2.21 3.98
CA TYR A 498 20.17 1.16 3.08
C TYR A 498 21.30 0.58 2.25
N LEU A 499 21.25 -0.72 2.01
CA LEU A 499 22.12 -1.43 1.07
C LEU A 499 21.59 -1.26 -0.36
N ASP A 500 22.49 -1.15 -1.33
CA ASP A 500 22.19 -1.05 -2.76
C ASP A 500 23.27 -1.81 -3.58
N ASP A 501 22.91 -2.27 -4.77
CA ASP A 501 23.63 -3.26 -5.59
C ASP A 501 24.46 -2.70 -6.75
N GLN A 502 24.74 -1.39 -6.73
CA GLN A 502 25.64 -0.67 -7.65
C GLN A 502 25.09 -0.36 -9.03
N ASP A 503 23.81 -0.64 -9.28
CA ASP A 503 23.20 -0.23 -10.54
C ASP A 503 22.90 1.29 -10.57
N GLN A 504 22.26 1.74 -11.65
CA GLN A 504 21.92 3.15 -11.81
C GLN A 504 20.63 3.54 -11.06
N ALA A 505 19.80 2.57 -10.69
CA ALA A 505 18.59 2.81 -9.94
C ALA A 505 18.95 3.16 -8.49
N GLN A 506 18.13 4.00 -7.84
CA GLN A 506 18.23 4.20 -6.40
C GLN A 506 17.32 3.20 -5.74
N GLU A 507 17.90 2.06 -5.43
CA GLU A 507 17.22 1.00 -4.72
C GLU A 507 17.46 1.12 -3.21
N ALA A 508 16.60 0.46 -2.43
CA ALA A 508 16.87 0.14 -1.04
C ALA A 508 16.71 -1.36 -0.90
N TYR A 509 17.73 -2.08 -1.36
CA TYR A 509 17.74 -3.54 -1.41
C TYR A 509 17.53 -4.16 -0.02
N SER A 510 18.08 -3.53 1.01
CA SER A 510 17.88 -3.91 2.40
C SER A 510 18.04 -2.71 3.33
N TYR A 511 17.35 -2.74 4.47
CA TYR A 511 17.49 -1.75 5.53
C TYR A 511 18.59 -2.19 6.51
N LEU A 512 19.67 -1.41 6.58
CA LEU A 512 20.82 -1.71 7.45
C LEU A 512 20.60 -1.24 8.89
N GLY A 513 19.78 -0.20 9.08
CA GLY A 513 19.48 0.36 10.40
C GLY A 513 19.38 1.88 10.39
N ALA A 514 19.38 2.48 11.58
CA ALA A 514 19.40 3.92 11.74
C ALA A 514 20.27 4.38 12.90
N THR A 515 20.78 5.60 12.78
CA THR A 515 21.47 6.33 13.84
C THR A 515 20.89 7.75 13.96
N THR A 516 21.32 8.51 14.97
CA THR A 516 20.93 9.91 15.14
C THR A 516 22.16 10.79 15.05
N ALA A 517 22.10 11.83 14.22
CA ALA A 517 23.17 12.83 14.13
C ALA A 517 23.26 13.65 15.42
N ASP A 518 24.44 14.14 15.75
CA ASP A 518 24.64 15.06 16.85
C ASP A 518 24.16 16.50 16.50
N SER A 519 24.41 17.46 17.40
CA SER A 519 24.04 18.86 17.19
C SER A 519 24.80 19.55 16.06
N ASP A 520 25.95 19.00 15.65
CA ASP A 520 26.76 19.51 14.54
C ASP A 520 26.45 18.76 13.23
N GLY A 521 25.57 17.76 13.29
CA GLY A 521 25.17 16.93 12.16
C GLY A 521 26.12 15.77 11.86
N ASN A 522 27.08 15.48 12.75
CA ASN A 522 27.96 14.31 12.61
C ASN A 522 27.25 13.05 13.12
N TRP A 523 27.58 11.90 12.56
CA TRP A 523 26.99 10.63 12.95
C TRP A 523 27.92 9.45 12.71
N SER A 524 27.66 8.37 13.43
CA SER A 524 28.35 7.08 13.28
C SER A 524 27.36 5.92 13.38
N PHE A 525 27.60 4.87 12.63
CA PHE A 525 26.81 3.65 12.59
C PHE A 525 27.73 2.42 12.49
N ALA A 526 27.39 1.36 13.22
CA ALA A 526 28.11 0.09 13.17
C ALA A 526 27.26 -0.96 12.44
N LEU A 527 27.79 -1.51 11.36
CA LEU A 527 27.24 -2.65 10.65
C LEU A 527 27.49 -3.95 11.42
N ASP A 528 26.60 -4.92 11.24
CA ASP A 528 26.78 -6.26 11.78
C ASP A 528 27.95 -7.00 11.10
N GLU A 529 28.19 -6.71 9.82
CA GLU A 529 29.28 -7.25 9.03
C GLU A 529 29.88 -6.21 8.08
N ALA A 530 31.11 -6.47 7.59
CA ALA A 530 31.74 -5.58 6.62
C ALA A 530 30.97 -5.63 5.29
N LEU A 531 30.81 -4.48 4.63
CA LEU A 531 30.12 -4.44 3.33
C LEU A 531 30.86 -5.28 2.29
N ASP A 532 30.08 -5.99 1.48
CA ASP A 532 30.60 -6.62 0.26
C ASP A 532 31.18 -5.54 -0.67
N PRO A 533 32.36 -5.78 -1.30
CA PRO A 533 32.95 -4.82 -2.24
C PRO A 533 32.04 -4.42 -3.42
N ASN A 534 31.07 -5.27 -3.75
CA ASN A 534 30.06 -5.06 -4.79
C ASN A 534 28.74 -4.50 -4.23
N ARG A 535 28.75 -3.92 -3.03
CA ARG A 535 27.57 -3.25 -2.46
C ARG A 535 27.94 -1.84 -2.00
N GLY A 536 26.97 -0.95 -2.06
CA GLY A 536 27.11 0.39 -1.53
C GLY A 536 26.06 0.69 -0.47
N VAL A 537 26.20 1.84 0.16
CA VAL A 537 25.25 2.34 1.15
C VAL A 537 24.65 3.65 0.68
N ARG A 538 23.34 3.79 0.86
CA ARG A 538 22.61 5.03 0.72
C ARG A 538 22.04 5.48 2.06
N THR A 539 21.76 6.76 2.16
CA THR A 539 21.18 7.38 3.35
C THR A 539 19.90 8.13 3.01
N MET A 540 19.02 8.23 3.99
CA MET A 540 17.93 9.21 4.03
C MET A 540 17.97 9.93 5.38
N SER A 541 17.57 11.19 5.41
CA SER A 541 17.53 11.99 6.64
C SER A 541 16.09 12.34 6.99
N THR A 542 15.70 12.09 8.24
CA THR A 542 14.41 12.49 8.78
C THR A 542 14.60 13.52 9.89
N SER A 543 14.01 14.70 9.74
CA SER A 543 14.05 15.74 10.77
C SER A 543 13.37 15.25 12.05
N THR A 544 13.91 15.60 13.22
CA THR A 544 13.23 15.33 14.52
C THR A 544 12.48 16.55 15.04
N THR A 545 12.76 17.72 14.48
CA THR A 545 12.14 19.00 14.85
C THR A 545 11.77 19.80 13.60
N SER A 546 10.78 20.68 13.73
CA SER A 546 10.31 21.52 12.63
C SER A 546 11.38 22.54 12.23
N GLY A 547 11.40 22.89 10.94
CA GLY A 547 12.29 23.93 10.40
C GLY A 547 13.70 23.47 10.02
N VAL A 548 14.06 22.19 10.26
CA VAL A 548 15.35 21.64 9.81
C VAL A 548 15.37 21.53 8.28
N ILE A 549 14.31 20.99 7.70
CA ILE A 549 14.11 20.96 6.24
C ILE A 549 13.12 22.07 5.90
N GLY A 550 13.63 23.25 5.54
CA GLY A 550 12.81 24.39 5.14
C GLY A 550 11.77 24.81 6.19
N THR A 551 10.50 24.86 5.80
CA THR A 551 9.36 25.21 6.70
C THR A 551 8.56 24.00 7.15
N PHE A 552 9.04 22.79 6.85
CA PHE A 552 8.32 21.55 7.13
C PHE A 552 8.40 21.15 8.60
N GLY A 553 7.44 20.34 9.04
CA GLY A 553 7.38 19.79 10.40
C GLY A 553 8.53 18.83 10.72
N GLY A 554 8.70 18.54 12.02
CA GLY A 554 9.52 17.41 12.46
C GLY A 554 8.91 16.10 11.95
N GLY A 555 9.74 15.17 11.49
CA GLY A 555 9.33 13.93 10.84
C GLY A 555 9.42 13.98 9.31
N THR A 556 9.83 15.11 8.72
CA THR A 556 9.98 15.21 7.26
C THR A 556 11.21 14.45 6.80
N THR A 557 11.05 13.56 5.82
CA THR A 557 12.16 12.79 5.24
C THR A 557 12.66 13.40 3.92
N SER A 558 13.98 13.46 3.72
CA SER A 558 14.63 13.86 2.48
C SER A 558 14.49 12.82 1.36
N LYS A 559 14.91 13.16 0.14
CA LYS A 559 15.24 12.16 -0.90
C LYS A 559 16.36 11.21 -0.43
N MET A 560 16.56 10.14 -1.18
CA MET A 560 17.67 9.22 -1.00
C MET A 560 18.99 9.80 -1.52
N SER A 561 20.09 9.44 -0.87
CA SER A 561 21.42 9.91 -1.26
C SER A 561 21.92 9.27 -2.55
N LYS A 562 23.01 9.83 -3.09
CA LYS A 562 23.88 9.07 -3.98
C LYS A 562 24.41 7.80 -3.28
N LEU A 563 24.91 6.87 -4.08
CA LEU A 563 25.52 5.65 -3.57
C LEU A 563 26.95 5.91 -3.08
N TYR A 564 27.25 5.44 -1.87
CA TYR A 564 28.57 5.50 -1.25
C TYR A 564 29.19 4.11 -1.17
N TYR A 565 30.49 4.03 -1.37
CA TYR A 565 31.21 2.76 -1.38
C TYR A 565 32.42 2.81 -0.45
N PRO A 566 32.83 1.65 0.09
CA PRO A 566 34.16 1.53 0.66
C PRO A 566 35.18 1.87 -0.43
N MET A 567 36.24 2.56 -0.03
CA MET A 567 37.39 2.75 -0.91
C MET A 567 38.01 1.39 -1.21
N SER A 568 38.06 1.00 -2.48
CA SER A 568 38.62 -0.29 -2.89
C SER A 568 40.06 -0.16 -3.37
N GLU A 569 40.38 0.91 -4.09
CA GLU A 569 41.71 1.08 -4.70
C GLU A 569 42.11 2.56 -4.77
N VAL A 570 43.41 2.80 -4.60
CA VAL A 570 44.07 4.06 -4.93
C VAL A 570 45.19 3.74 -5.91
N THR A 571 45.07 4.22 -7.13
CA THR A 571 46.16 4.17 -8.11
C THR A 571 46.85 5.51 -8.20
N ILE A 572 48.16 5.48 -8.41
CA ILE A 572 48.99 6.66 -8.60
C ILE A 572 49.64 6.55 -9.98
N GLU A 573 49.32 7.46 -10.88
CA GLU A 573 49.92 7.55 -12.21
C GLU A 573 50.84 8.77 -12.29
N GLY A 574 52.08 8.59 -12.69
CA GLY A 574 53.05 9.67 -12.86
C GLY A 574 54.46 9.24 -12.46
N PRO A 575 55.46 10.13 -12.65
CA PRO A 575 56.81 9.88 -12.15
C PRO A 575 56.78 9.71 -10.62
N THR A 576 57.51 8.72 -10.12
CA THR A 576 57.79 8.51 -8.68
C THR A 576 59.24 8.89 -8.33
N THR A 577 60.03 9.30 -9.31
CA THR A 577 61.40 9.79 -9.17
C THR A 577 61.62 11.02 -10.04
N ALA A 578 62.42 11.98 -9.57
CA ALA A 578 62.83 13.18 -10.31
C ALA A 578 64.18 13.70 -9.82
N ALA A 579 64.85 14.54 -10.61
CA ALA A 579 66.07 15.20 -10.18
C ALA A 579 65.78 16.30 -9.14
N VAL A 580 66.76 16.63 -8.30
CA VAL A 580 66.63 17.71 -7.31
C VAL A 580 66.25 19.02 -8.01
N GLY A 581 65.14 19.63 -7.56
CA GLY A 581 64.61 20.88 -8.12
C GLY A 581 63.57 20.71 -9.24
N GLU A 582 63.28 19.48 -9.68
CA GLU A 582 62.21 19.22 -10.65
C GLU A 582 60.83 19.12 -9.98
N THR A 583 59.81 19.64 -10.67
CA THR A 583 58.41 19.50 -10.26
C THR A 583 57.83 18.20 -10.78
N MET A 584 57.33 17.34 -9.89
CA MET A 584 56.59 16.13 -10.25
C MET A 584 55.09 16.39 -10.28
N LYS A 585 54.41 15.80 -11.26
CA LYS A 585 52.96 15.72 -11.31
C LYS A 585 52.56 14.27 -11.35
N PHE A 586 51.79 13.83 -10.37
CA PHE A 586 51.13 12.54 -10.39
C PHE A 586 49.63 12.74 -10.24
N THR A 587 48.87 11.80 -10.77
CA THR A 587 47.42 11.72 -10.66
C THR A 587 47.11 10.59 -9.70
N MET A 588 46.42 10.89 -8.60
CA MET A 588 45.84 9.86 -7.76
C MET A 588 44.41 9.62 -8.22
N THR A 589 44.10 8.38 -8.60
CA THR A 589 42.74 7.95 -8.93
C THR A 589 42.26 7.07 -7.79
N VAL A 590 41.14 7.44 -7.18
CA VAL A 590 40.50 6.62 -6.14
C VAL A 590 39.29 5.93 -6.75
N LEU A 591 39.20 4.63 -6.53
CA LEU A 591 38.11 3.80 -6.99
C LEU A 591 37.27 3.27 -5.82
N PRO A 592 35.94 3.28 -5.96
CA PRO A 592 35.21 4.04 -6.99
C PRO A 592 35.33 5.56 -6.72
N PHE A 593 35.06 6.41 -7.72
CA PHE A 593 35.13 7.88 -7.57
C PHE A 593 34.19 8.43 -6.47
N SER A 594 33.18 7.64 -6.12
CA SER A 594 32.24 7.84 -5.02
C SER A 594 32.76 7.46 -3.63
N ALA A 595 33.99 6.92 -3.52
CA ALA A 595 34.66 6.66 -2.25
C ALA A 595 34.79 7.98 -1.45
N THR A 596 34.53 7.88 -0.15
CA THR A 596 34.24 9.04 0.68
C THR A 596 35.49 9.85 1.05
N LYS A 597 35.35 11.19 1.01
CA LYS A 597 36.40 12.20 1.27
C LYS A 597 36.39 12.67 2.75
N PRO A 598 37.48 13.25 3.30
CA PRO A 598 38.74 13.60 2.63
C PRO A 598 39.74 12.44 2.53
N LEU A 599 40.42 12.38 1.39
CA LEU A 599 41.56 11.50 1.17
C LEU A 599 42.80 12.24 1.67
N GLU A 600 43.35 11.81 2.81
CA GLU A 600 44.67 12.26 3.24
C GLU A 600 45.73 11.35 2.60
N PHE A 601 46.70 11.96 1.92
CA PHE A 601 47.87 11.26 1.40
C PHE A 601 49.13 11.93 1.92
N SER A 602 50.10 11.13 2.37
CA SER A 602 51.46 11.57 2.67
C SER A 602 52.38 11.19 1.52
N VAL A 603 53.29 12.08 1.17
CA VAL A 603 54.35 11.82 0.21
C VAL A 603 55.67 11.83 0.97
N ASP A 604 56.29 10.67 1.09
CA ASP A 604 57.60 10.51 1.72
C ASP A 604 58.69 10.47 0.66
N ILE A 605 59.76 11.25 0.84
CA ILE A 605 60.97 11.17 0.02
C ILE A 605 62.01 10.36 0.78
N THR A 606 62.54 9.32 0.14
CA THR A 606 63.54 8.43 0.75
C THR A 606 64.97 8.95 0.66
N ASP A 607 65.26 9.94 -0.20
CA ASP A 607 66.63 10.36 -0.56
C ASP A 607 66.95 11.86 -0.36
N SER A 608 66.18 12.61 0.46
CA SER A 608 66.43 14.05 0.70
C SER A 608 65.99 14.50 2.11
N ASP A 609 66.87 15.20 2.83
CA ASP A 609 66.57 15.85 4.13
C ASP A 609 65.81 17.19 3.98
N ALA A 610 65.57 17.67 2.76
CA ALA A 610 64.93 18.96 2.51
C ALA A 610 63.38 18.86 2.56
N PRO A 611 62.67 19.81 3.18
CA PRO A 611 61.22 19.80 3.27
C PRO A 611 60.57 20.02 1.90
N LEU A 612 59.51 19.27 1.63
CA LEU A 612 58.67 19.40 0.44
C LEU A 612 57.86 20.70 0.45
N THR A 613 57.64 21.26 -0.74
CA THR A 613 56.54 22.20 -1.01
C THR A 613 55.54 21.50 -1.91
N THR A 614 54.41 21.10 -1.35
CA THR A 614 53.30 20.47 -2.08
C THR A 614 52.22 21.50 -2.36
N SER A 615 51.67 21.50 -3.59
CA SER A 615 50.44 22.22 -3.91
C SER A 615 49.43 21.25 -4.51
N ASN A 616 48.26 21.16 -3.90
CA ASN A 616 47.20 20.27 -4.36
C ASN A 616 46.18 21.06 -5.19
N THR A 617 45.75 20.47 -6.30
CA THR A 617 44.57 20.89 -7.07
C THR A 617 43.62 19.71 -7.08
N THR A 618 42.53 19.82 -6.32
CA THR A 618 41.49 18.78 -6.16
C THR A 618 40.45 18.83 -7.26
#